data_AF-A0AAE6ZKG0-F1
#
_entry.id   AF-A0AAE6ZKG0-F1
#
_cell.length_a   1.000
_cell.length_b   1.000
_cell.length_c   1.000
_cell.angle_alpha   90.00
_cell.angle_beta   90.00
_cell.angle_gamma   90.00
#
_symmetry.space_group_name_H-M   'P 1'
#
loop_
_entity.id
_entity.type
_entity.pdbx_description
1 polymer ?
#
loop_
_entity_poly.entity_id
_entity_poly.type
_entity_poly.pdbx_seq_one_letter_code
_entity_poly.pdbx_strand_id
1 'polypeptide(L)'
;MIMEREKKSKGLQLPHVVPIRISKEKHRELSDLLQHSHCRSMSELLRNIIDNRKIVVEHWDQGSRLLLEELALIRKEIQSIGVNINQATRRVNSEKQPADRISHALDIVRFFHHADERITRLFTLMAKLSERW
;
A
#
# COMPACT_ATOMS: atom_id res chain seq x y z
N MET A 1 37.47 -20.03 -22.14
CA MET A 1 36.64 -18.92 -22.64
C MET A 1 35.76 -18.43 -21.48
N ILE A 2 36.25 -17.44 -20.72
CA ILE A 2 35.53 -16.91 -19.56
C ILE A 2 34.82 -15.65 -20.04
N MET A 3 33.49 -15.68 -19.96
CA MET A 3 32.57 -14.63 -20.37
C MET A 3 32.83 -13.38 -19.53
N GLU A 4 33.31 -12.30 -20.16
CA GLU A 4 33.32 -10.97 -19.56
C GLU A 4 31.87 -10.51 -19.37
N ARG A 5 31.54 -10.18 -18.13
CA ARG A 5 30.29 -9.54 -17.74
C ARG A 5 30.15 -8.21 -18.46
N GLU A 6 29.18 -8.12 -19.37
CA GLU A 6 28.70 -6.84 -19.89
C GLU A 6 28.20 -5.95 -18.75
N LYS A 7 28.92 -4.85 -18.48
CA LYS A 7 28.52 -3.85 -17.48
C LYS A 7 27.41 -2.97 -18.06
N LYS A 8 26.19 -3.23 -17.58
CA LYS A 8 24.95 -2.49 -17.89
C LYS A 8 25.02 -0.98 -17.61
N SER A 9 24.37 -0.27 -18.52
CA SER A 9 23.67 1.03 -18.39
C SER A 9 24.51 2.31 -18.46
N LYS A 10 24.29 3.05 -19.56
CA LYS A 10 24.60 4.48 -19.73
C LYS A 10 23.77 5.31 -18.73
N GLY A 11 24.17 5.36 -17.46
CA GLY A 11 23.67 6.35 -16.51
C GLY A 11 24.22 7.74 -16.87
N LEU A 12 23.41 8.80 -16.68
CA LEU A 12 23.82 10.19 -16.89
C LEU A 12 25.24 10.42 -16.35
N GLN A 13 26.17 10.77 -17.25
CA GLN A 13 27.51 11.15 -16.82
C GLN A 13 27.38 12.46 -16.03
N LEU A 14 27.95 12.48 -14.82
CA LEU A 14 28.02 13.65 -13.94
C LEU A 14 29.46 14.19 -14.01
N PRO A 15 29.80 15.02 -15.02
CA PRO A 15 31.19 15.36 -15.34
C PRO A 15 31.84 16.35 -14.36
N HIS A 16 31.06 17.10 -13.57
CA HIS A 16 31.56 18.15 -12.69
C HIS A 16 31.23 17.86 -11.23
N VAL A 17 32.23 18.00 -10.36
CA VAL A 17 32.09 17.88 -8.90
C VAL A 17 32.00 19.29 -8.30
N VAL A 18 30.96 19.52 -7.48
CA VAL A 18 30.78 20.79 -6.76
C VAL A 18 30.94 20.52 -5.26
N PRO A 19 32.10 20.80 -4.66
CA PRO A 19 32.29 20.70 -3.22
C PRO A 19 31.66 21.90 -2.51
N ILE A 20 30.72 21.64 -1.59
CA ILE A 20 30.01 22.69 -0.83
C ILE A 20 30.25 22.46 0.66
N ARG A 21 30.54 23.54 1.40
CA ARG A 21 30.53 23.55 2.87
C ARG A 21 29.21 24.13 3.35
N ILE A 22 28.59 23.47 4.30
CA ILE A 22 27.32 23.88 4.91
C ILE A 22 27.47 23.92 6.43
N SER A 23 26.61 24.70 7.09
CA SER A 23 26.57 24.72 8.55
C SER A 23 26.09 23.37 9.11
N LYS A 24 26.38 23.12 10.39
CA LYS A 24 26.00 21.88 11.07
C LYS A 24 24.49 21.73 11.15
N GLU A 25 23.79 22.84 11.36
CA GLU A 25 22.33 22.93 11.43
C GLU A 25 21.73 22.53 10.08
N LYS A 26 22.26 23.08 8.99
CA LYS A 26 21.77 22.78 7.64
C LYS A 26 22.09 21.35 7.22
N HIS A 27 23.23 20.81 7.65
CA HIS A 27 23.56 19.40 7.43
C HIS A 27 22.57 18.47 8.12
N ARG A 28 22.16 18.80 9.35
CA ARG A 28 21.15 18.02 10.09
C ARG A 28 19.80 18.06 9.37
N GLU A 29 19.33 19.24 9.00
CA GLU A 29 18.07 19.41 8.25
C GLU A 29 18.06 18.60 6.95
N LEU A 30 19.14 18.64 6.17
CA LEU A 30 19.25 17.88 4.93
C LEU A 30 19.35 16.37 5.16
N SER A 31 19.97 15.96 6.27
CA SER A 31 20.07 14.55 6.65
C SER A 31 18.70 14.00 7.05
N ASP A 32 17.93 14.77 7.81
CA ASP A 32 16.55 14.43 8.16
C ASP A 32 15.70 14.36 6.88
N LEU A 33 15.85 15.30 5.96
CA LEU A 33 15.12 15.28 4.69
C LEU A 33 15.54 14.11 3.78
N LEU A 34 16.81 13.71 3.81
CA LEU A 34 17.30 12.52 3.10
C LEU A 34 16.61 11.25 3.61
N GLN A 35 16.43 11.10 4.92
CA GLN A 35 15.77 9.93 5.51
C GLN A 35 14.30 9.78 5.08
N HIS A 36 13.62 10.88 4.77
CA HIS A 36 12.20 10.90 4.41
C HIS A 36 11.96 11.06 2.90
N SER A 37 13.01 10.98 2.07
CA SER A 37 12.92 11.11 0.61
C SER A 37 13.38 9.84 -0.10
N HIS A 38 13.01 9.70 -1.38
CA HIS A 38 13.47 8.61 -2.25
C HIS A 38 14.94 8.73 -2.71
N CYS A 39 15.68 9.72 -2.20
CA CYS A 39 17.06 9.96 -2.59
C CYS A 39 18.00 8.96 -1.91
N ARG A 40 18.89 8.32 -2.67
CA ARG A 40 19.81 7.29 -2.17
C ARG A 40 21.05 7.88 -1.51
N SER A 41 21.33 9.15 -1.75
CA SER A 41 22.50 9.85 -1.21
C SER A 41 22.26 11.34 -1.06
N MET A 42 23.02 11.97 -0.16
CA MET A 42 23.03 13.43 0.00
C MET A 42 23.31 14.15 -1.31
N SER A 43 24.21 13.63 -2.15
CA SER A 43 24.52 14.21 -3.45
C SER A 43 23.35 14.14 -4.42
N GLU A 44 22.55 13.08 -4.37
CA GLU A 44 21.34 12.96 -5.19
C GLU A 44 20.26 13.93 -4.71
N LEU A 45 20.08 14.07 -3.40
CA LEU A 45 19.18 15.04 -2.82
C LEU A 45 19.54 16.47 -3.21
N LEU A 46 20.81 16.85 -3.01
CA LEU A 46 21.31 18.18 -3.38
C LEU A 46 21.17 18.46 -4.87
N ARG A 47 21.43 17.48 -5.75
CA ARG A 47 21.19 17.63 -7.19
C ARG A 47 19.72 17.88 -7.49
N ASN A 48 18.79 17.16 -6.84
CA ASN A 48 17.36 17.40 -7.02
C ASN A 48 16.94 18.79 -6.54
N ILE A 49 17.51 19.29 -5.42
CA ILE A 49 17.29 20.66 -4.94
C ILE A 49 17.81 21.68 -5.96
N ILE A 50 19.04 21.51 -6.45
CA ILE A 50 19.71 22.44 -7.39
C ILE A 50 19.01 22.46 -8.75
N ASP A 51 18.60 21.30 -9.27
CA ASP A 51 17.87 21.17 -10.54
C ASP A 51 16.39 21.59 -10.40
N ASN A 52 15.96 22.08 -9.22
CA ASN A 52 14.58 22.42 -8.88
C ASN A 52 13.59 21.28 -9.21
N ARG A 53 14.05 20.03 -9.08
CA ARG A 53 13.22 18.85 -9.26
C ARG A 53 12.33 18.71 -8.04
N LYS A 54 11.08 18.29 -8.26
CA LYS A 54 10.17 17.97 -7.15
C LYS A 54 10.79 16.89 -6.27
N ILE A 55 11.16 17.25 -5.06
CA ILE A 55 11.55 16.28 -4.03
C ILE A 55 10.25 15.84 -3.38
N VAL A 56 9.82 14.63 -3.72
CA VAL A 56 8.70 13.99 -3.02
C VAL A 56 9.25 13.56 -1.67
N VAL A 57 9.00 14.38 -0.64
CA VAL A 57 9.20 13.99 0.74
C VAL A 57 7.94 13.26 1.17
N GLU A 58 8.05 11.97 1.42
CA GLU A 58 6.94 11.22 1.99
C GLU A 58 6.93 11.53 3.48
N HIS A 59 5.96 12.34 3.91
CA HIS A 59 5.68 12.49 5.32
C HIS A 59 4.99 11.20 5.80
N TRP A 60 5.81 10.23 6.18
CA TRP A 60 5.37 8.92 6.64
C TRP A 60 4.76 9.03 8.04
N ASP A 61 3.49 9.41 8.13
CA ASP A 61 2.74 9.15 9.36
C ASP A 61 2.52 7.63 9.46
N GLN A 62 3.23 6.98 10.37
CA GLN A 62 3.14 5.53 10.60
C GLN A 62 1.69 5.05 10.80
N GLY A 63 0.82 5.91 11.35
CA GLY A 63 -0.61 5.61 11.51
C GLY A 63 -1.35 5.43 10.18
N SER A 64 -0.96 6.15 9.13
CA SER A 64 -1.63 6.11 7.83
C SER A 64 -1.36 4.81 7.05
N ARG A 65 -0.15 4.25 7.19
CA ARG A 65 0.21 2.97 6.56
C ARG A 65 -0.52 1.80 7.19
N LEU A 66 -0.55 1.75 8.52
CA LEU A 66 -1.26 0.70 9.27
C LEU A 66 -2.75 0.70 8.91
N LEU A 67 -3.35 1.89 8.81
CA LEU A 67 -4.77 2.03 8.46
C LEU A 67 -5.06 1.59 7.02
N LEU A 68 -4.21 1.95 6.05
CA LEU A 68 -4.32 1.47 4.66
C LEU A 68 -4.19 -0.05 4.56
N GLU A 69 -3.32 -0.65 5.37
CA GLU A 69 -3.14 -2.09 5.44
C GLU A 69 -4.37 -2.80 6.02
N GLU A 70 -4.95 -2.27 7.11
CA GLU A 70 -6.21 -2.77 7.67
C GLU A 70 -7.38 -2.69 6.67
N LEU A 71 -7.51 -1.58 5.94
CA LEU A 71 -8.51 -1.42 4.89
C LEU A 71 -8.32 -2.43 3.75
N ALA A 72 -7.06 -2.68 3.35
CA ALA A 72 -6.74 -3.65 2.32
C ALA A 72 -7.09 -5.09 2.75
N LEU A 73 -6.93 -5.43 4.04
CA LEU A 73 -7.33 -6.71 4.62
C LEU A 73 -8.85 -6.88 4.63
N ILE A 74 -9.60 -5.89 5.12
CA ILE A 74 -11.07 -5.95 5.14
C ILE A 74 -11.64 -6.11 3.73
N ARG A 75 -11.07 -5.40 2.74
CA ARG A 75 -11.46 -5.56 1.33
C ARG A 75 -11.29 -7.01 0.84
N LYS A 76 -10.16 -7.65 1.17
CA LYS A 76 -9.93 -9.06 0.79
C LYS A 76 -10.94 -10.00 1.44
N GLU A 77 -11.27 -9.77 2.71
CA GLU A 77 -12.27 -10.55 3.44
C GLU A 77 -13.67 -10.41 2.82
N ILE A 78 -14.12 -9.18 2.54
CA ILE A 78 -15.41 -8.94 1.88
C ILE A 78 -15.46 -9.63 0.51
N GLN A 79 -14.36 -9.57 -0.25
CA GLN A 79 -14.28 -10.21 -1.56
C GLN A 79 -14.38 -11.74 -1.45
N SER A 80 -13.76 -12.36 -0.45
CA SER A 80 -13.87 -13.82 -0.24
C SER A 80 -15.30 -14.22 0.17
N ILE A 81 -15.97 -13.41 1.00
CA ILE A 81 -17.36 -13.62 1.38
C ILE A 81 -18.28 -13.54 0.14
N GLY A 82 -18.08 -12.55 -0.73
CA GLY A 82 -18.85 -12.43 -1.98
C GLY A 82 -18.68 -13.64 -2.91
N VAL A 83 -17.46 -14.16 -3.02
CA VAL A 83 -17.19 -15.40 -3.76
C VAL A 83 -17.94 -16.59 -3.14
N ASN A 84 -17.93 -16.71 -1.80
CA ASN A 84 -18.63 -17.79 -1.09
C ASN A 84 -20.15 -17.70 -1.25
N ILE A 85 -20.74 -16.50 -1.19
CA ILE A 85 -22.17 -16.27 -1.44
C ILE A 85 -22.54 -16.73 -2.86
N ASN A 86 -21.75 -16.33 -3.86
CA ASN A 86 -21.99 -16.72 -5.25
C ASN A 86 -21.92 -18.26 -5.43
N GLN A 87 -20.96 -18.92 -4.76
CA GLN A 87 -20.87 -20.38 -4.78
C GLN A 87 -22.07 -21.05 -4.14
N ALA A 88 -22.49 -20.61 -2.95
CA ALA A 88 -23.65 -21.17 -2.25
C ALA A 88 -24.94 -20.95 -3.06
N THR A 89 -25.09 -19.78 -3.69
CA THR A 89 -26.23 -19.47 -4.57
C THR A 89 -26.27 -20.41 -5.78
N ARG A 90 -25.12 -20.67 -6.41
CA ARG A 90 -25.04 -21.65 -7.51
C ARG A 90 -25.42 -23.06 -7.06
N ARG A 91 -25.00 -23.46 -5.85
CA ARG A 91 -25.36 -24.77 -5.27
C ARG A 91 -26.86 -24.86 -5.02
N VAL A 92 -27.49 -23.86 -4.40
CA VAL A 92 -28.95 -23.80 -4.21
C VAL A 92 -29.71 -23.99 -5.53
N ASN A 93 -29.28 -23.31 -6.59
CA ASN A 93 -29.93 -23.39 -7.90
C ASN A 93 -29.70 -24.73 -8.62
N SER A 94 -28.58 -25.40 -8.36
CA SER A 94 -28.20 -26.65 -9.03
C SER A 94 -28.67 -27.90 -8.26
N GLU A 95 -28.99 -27.74 -6.97
CA GLU A 95 -29.30 -28.84 -6.06
C GLU A 95 -30.72 -29.38 -6.30
N LYS A 96 -30.84 -30.71 -6.41
CA LYS A 96 -32.11 -31.40 -6.64
C LYS A 96 -32.74 -31.86 -5.33
N GLN A 97 -31.94 -32.08 -4.29
CA GLN A 97 -32.41 -32.54 -2.99
C GLN A 97 -32.88 -31.35 -2.13
N PRO A 98 -34.14 -31.34 -1.63
CA PRO A 98 -34.67 -30.22 -0.87
C PRO A 98 -33.91 -29.92 0.43
N ALA A 99 -33.40 -30.95 1.12
CA ALA A 99 -32.66 -30.80 2.38
C ALA A 99 -31.33 -30.06 2.18
N ASP A 100 -30.57 -30.42 1.15
CA ASP A 100 -29.27 -29.78 0.84
C ASP A 100 -29.46 -28.35 0.32
N ARG A 101 -30.57 -28.10 -0.40
CA ARG A 101 -30.95 -26.75 -0.83
C ARG A 101 -31.22 -25.82 0.37
N ILE A 102 -31.90 -26.31 1.41
CA ILE A 102 -32.15 -25.54 2.64
C ILE A 102 -30.84 -25.27 3.39
N SER A 103 -29.96 -26.27 3.49
CA SER A 103 -28.64 -26.12 4.11
C SER A 103 -27.81 -25.02 3.42
N HIS A 104 -27.75 -25.03 2.09
CA HIS A 104 -27.05 -23.99 1.33
C HIS A 104 -27.71 -22.61 1.43
N ALA A 105 -29.04 -22.53 1.55
CA ALA A 105 -29.73 -21.27 1.81
C ALA A 105 -29.37 -20.70 3.20
N LEU A 106 -29.22 -21.55 4.22
CA LEU A 106 -28.75 -21.14 5.55
C LEU A 106 -27.29 -20.65 5.51
N ASP A 107 -26.42 -21.31 4.72
CA ASP A 107 -25.05 -20.84 4.51
C ASP A 107 -25.01 -19.42 3.91
N ILE A 108 -25.90 -19.11 2.95
CA ILE A 108 -26.01 -17.77 2.36
C ILE A 108 -26.34 -16.74 3.44
N VAL A 109 -27.33 -17.02 4.31
CA VAL A 109 -27.70 -16.13 5.42
C VAL A 109 -26.51 -15.89 6.36
N ARG A 110 -25.76 -16.96 6.69
CA ARG A 110 -24.55 -16.85 7.51
C ARG A 110 -23.47 -15.98 6.86
N PHE A 111 -23.27 -16.12 5.55
CA PHE A 111 -22.31 -15.29 4.82
C PHE A 111 -22.73 -13.82 4.76
N PHE A 112 -24.03 -13.52 4.65
CA PHE A 112 -24.52 -12.14 4.74
C PHE A 112 -24.29 -11.53 6.12
N HIS A 113 -24.54 -12.28 7.20
CA HIS A 113 -24.22 -11.81 8.55
C HIS A 113 -22.74 -11.50 8.71
N HIS A 114 -21.86 -12.39 8.23
CA HIS A 114 -20.42 -12.16 8.29
C HIS A 114 -19.98 -10.97 7.41
N ALA A 115 -20.64 -10.72 6.27
CA ALA A 115 -20.38 -9.53 5.46
C ALA A 115 -20.73 -8.24 6.23
N ASP A 116 -21.87 -8.24 6.93
CA ASP A 116 -22.36 -7.08 7.69
C ASP A 116 -21.41 -6.69 8.83
N GLU A 117 -20.85 -7.67 9.53
CA GLU A 117 -19.81 -7.46 10.54
C GLU A 117 -18.55 -6.78 9.94
N ARG A 118 -18.10 -7.23 8.76
CA ARG A 118 -16.93 -6.65 8.09
C ARG A 118 -17.19 -5.25 7.56
N ILE A 119 -18.40 -4.99 7.08
CA ILE A 119 -18.85 -3.66 6.64
C ILE A 119 -18.93 -2.70 7.84
N THR A 120 -19.46 -3.15 8.98
CA THR A 120 -19.50 -2.35 10.22
C THR A 120 -18.09 -1.97 10.68
N ARG A 121 -17.15 -2.92 10.62
CA ARG A 121 -15.74 -2.65 10.93
C ARG A 121 -15.10 -1.66 9.95
N LEU A 122 -15.41 -1.76 8.65
CA LEU A 122 -14.99 -0.80 7.64
C LEU A 122 -15.48 0.61 7.96
N PHE A 123 -16.77 0.77 8.27
CA PHE A 123 -17.34 2.08 8.62
C PHE A 123 -16.70 2.67 9.87
N THR A 124 -16.36 1.84 10.86
CA THR A 124 -15.64 2.29 12.07
C THR A 124 -14.25 2.82 11.73
N LEU A 125 -13.51 2.14 10.85
CA LEU A 125 -12.19 2.59 10.40
C LEU A 125 -12.27 3.86 9.53
N MET A 126 -13.30 3.96 8.68
CA MET A 126 -13.57 5.15 7.88
C MET A 126 -13.89 6.37 8.77
N ALA A 127 -14.65 6.19 9.84
CA ALA A 127 -14.93 7.25 10.80
C ALA A 127 -13.64 7.76 11.48
N LYS A 128 -12.76 6.83 11.93
CA LYS A 128 -11.44 7.18 12.47
C LYS A 128 -10.54 7.88 11.45
N LEU A 129 -10.64 7.52 10.17
CA LEU A 129 -9.91 8.20 9.09
C LEU A 129 -10.44 9.64 8.93
N SER A 130 -11.75 9.83 8.93
CA SER A 130 -12.38 11.15 8.77
C SER A 130 -12.13 12.10 9.94
N GLU A 131 -11.83 11.60 11.14
CA GLU A 131 -11.45 12.45 12.29
C GLU A 131 -10.01 12.99 12.18
N ARG A 132 -9.13 12.33 11.41
CA ARG A 132 -7.73 12.75 11.22
C ARG A 132 -7.52 13.69 10.04
N TRP A 133 -8.54 13.95 9.22
CA TRP A 133 -8.49 14.77 8.01
C TRP A 133 -9.50 15.91 8.04
#